data_AF-A0AA39N0M1-F1
#
_entry.id   AF-A0AA39N0M1-F1
#
_cell.length_a   1.000
_cell.length_b   1.000
_cell.length_c   1.000
_cell.angle_alpha   90.00
_cell.angle_beta   90.00
_cell.angle_gamma   90.00
#
_symmetry.space_group_name_H-M   'P 1'
#
loop_
_entity.id
_entity.type
_entity.pdbx_description
1 polymer ?
#
loop_
_entity_poly.entity_id
_entity_poly.type
_entity_poly.pdbx_seq_one_letter_code
_entity_poly.pdbx_strand_id
1 'polypeptide(L)'
;MDDCLLHDLPIKEISALSVTGSIGRQVVQDFKGHAYQIELFLCPFMTMSQYKTFRVLQALTGLLISGSAALQFLDRVRYPGTNLNLYVNQQFNVQVHAFLVKIGYNFLSSDGNAFHKHNFKIDALAADIRARFQQIYRRQPCCDPAILTVFCYNNVDGMKIDVTMTLFSPFQAIVGLLNICTMNVISYVHAISLYPKATFVDRVTCQTESYDIAVTSECIKYNERGWNSISQMRALLCPEFQRERRVGDQYSWVLPLRHEDFPPIALSLDMVFTHGWRYNSRPDSPCMFEWRLLNRSGSVTDIGFSGDWYVCRILNAYLQEEDTSDETW
;
A
#
# COMPACT_ATOMS: atom_id res chain seq x y z
N MET A 1 27.14 -15.09 -10.30
CA MET A 1 27.18 -14.91 -8.83
C MET A 1 25.91 -15.55 -8.30
N ASP A 2 25.98 -16.30 -7.21
CA ASP A 2 24.85 -17.06 -6.70
C ASP A 2 23.81 -16.12 -6.05
N ASP A 3 22.56 -16.20 -6.49
CA ASP A 3 21.45 -15.38 -5.95
C ASP A 3 21.27 -15.64 -4.45
N CYS A 4 21.61 -16.84 -3.97
CA CYS A 4 21.60 -17.16 -2.54
C CYS A 4 22.55 -16.27 -1.74
N LEU A 5 23.73 -15.93 -2.28
CA LEU A 5 24.66 -15.03 -1.59
C LEU A 5 24.11 -13.61 -1.50
N LEU A 6 23.52 -13.09 -2.59
CA LEU A 6 22.96 -11.74 -2.63
C LEU A 6 21.66 -11.60 -1.82
N HIS A 7 20.93 -12.70 -1.66
CA HIS A 7 19.75 -12.74 -0.81
C HIS A 7 20.09 -12.38 0.64
N ASP A 8 21.18 -12.93 1.17
CA ASP A 8 21.57 -12.76 2.58
C ASP A 8 22.32 -11.45 2.86
N LEU A 9 22.71 -10.71 1.82
CA LEU A 9 23.34 -9.40 1.98
C LEU A 9 22.34 -8.32 2.40
N PRO A 10 22.74 -7.42 3.32
CA PRO A 10 21.99 -6.20 3.59
C PRO A 10 21.80 -5.36 2.32
N ILE A 11 20.67 -4.66 2.20
CA ILE A 11 20.35 -3.80 1.04
C ILE A 11 21.46 -2.76 0.78
N LYS A 12 22.14 -2.28 1.83
CA LYS A 12 23.29 -1.38 1.72
C LYS A 12 24.45 -2.00 0.93
N GLU A 13 24.75 -3.27 1.16
CA GLU A 13 25.86 -3.97 0.51
C GLU A 13 25.52 -4.31 -0.94
N ILE A 14 24.28 -4.72 -1.22
CA ILE A 14 23.77 -4.89 -2.59
C ILE A 14 23.85 -3.58 -3.36
N SER A 15 23.49 -2.46 -2.73
CA SER A 15 23.59 -1.13 -3.33
C SER A 15 25.05 -0.75 -3.61
N ALA A 16 25.96 -1.03 -2.67
CA ALA A 16 27.40 -0.80 -2.86
C ALA A 16 27.97 -1.63 -4.01
N LEU A 17 27.57 -2.89 -4.17
CA LEU A 17 28.00 -3.74 -5.28
C LEU A 17 27.63 -3.12 -6.64
N SER A 18 26.45 -2.53 -6.75
CA SER A 18 25.96 -1.95 -8.02
C SER A 18 26.79 -0.76 -8.53
N VAL A 19 27.56 -0.10 -7.66
CA VAL A 19 28.39 1.06 -8.00
C VAL A 19 29.86 0.73 -8.23
N THR A 20 30.28 -0.52 -8.00
CA THR A 20 31.68 -0.95 -8.20
C THR A 20 32.10 -1.07 -9.67
N GLY A 21 31.15 -1.32 -10.58
CA GLY A 21 31.42 -1.49 -12.01
C GLY A 21 30.21 -2.00 -12.79
N SER A 22 30.36 -2.18 -14.10
CA SER A 22 29.28 -2.67 -14.99
C SER A 22 28.83 -4.09 -14.63
N ILE A 23 29.76 -4.98 -14.27
CA ILE A 23 29.47 -6.35 -13.85
C ILE A 23 28.64 -6.36 -12.57
N GLY A 24 29.08 -5.62 -11.53
CA GLY A 24 28.34 -5.52 -10.27
C GLY A 24 26.94 -4.92 -10.47
N ARG A 25 26.82 -3.92 -11.35
CA ARG A 25 25.52 -3.36 -11.73
C ARG A 25 24.60 -4.39 -12.38
N GLN A 26 25.11 -5.15 -13.36
CA GLN A 26 24.32 -6.18 -14.04
C GLN A 26 23.85 -7.26 -13.05
N VAL A 27 24.77 -7.76 -12.24
CA VAL A 27 24.48 -8.77 -11.20
C VAL A 27 23.38 -8.30 -10.26
N VAL A 28 23.42 -7.04 -9.80
CA VAL A 28 22.38 -6.49 -8.92
C VAL A 28 21.05 -6.31 -9.65
N GLN A 29 21.05 -5.97 -10.94
CA GLN A 29 19.81 -5.86 -11.72
C GLN A 29 19.16 -7.22 -11.93
N ASP A 30 19.93 -8.23 -12.30
CA ASP A 30 19.44 -9.61 -12.47
C ASP A 30 18.89 -10.14 -11.15
N PHE A 31 19.65 -9.95 -10.06
CA PHE A 31 19.22 -10.30 -8.72
C PHE A 31 17.90 -9.64 -8.33
N LYS A 32 17.73 -8.33 -8.59
CA LYS A 32 16.47 -7.62 -8.30
C LYS A 32 15.30 -8.23 -9.08
N GLY A 33 15.51 -8.60 -10.34
CA GLY A 33 14.49 -9.25 -11.16
C GLY A 33 14.03 -10.60 -10.60
N HIS A 34 14.91 -11.32 -9.91
CA HIS A 34 14.58 -12.60 -9.27
C HIS A 34 14.08 -12.45 -7.84
N ALA A 35 14.61 -11.49 -7.07
CA ALA A 35 14.28 -11.31 -5.66
C ALA A 35 12.92 -10.66 -5.42
N TYR A 36 12.43 -9.86 -6.36
CA TYR A 36 11.22 -9.06 -6.22
C TYR A 36 10.11 -9.48 -7.18
N GLN A 37 9.77 -10.77 -7.14
CA GLN A 37 8.67 -11.37 -7.93
C GLN A 37 7.34 -11.16 -7.20
N ILE A 38 6.57 -10.16 -7.64
CA ILE A 38 5.29 -9.78 -7.03
C ILE A 38 4.24 -10.89 -7.15
N GLU A 39 4.30 -11.68 -8.21
CA GLU A 39 3.49 -12.87 -8.45
C GLU A 39 3.68 -13.90 -7.33
N LEU A 40 4.93 -14.24 -7.03
CA LEU A 40 5.26 -15.20 -5.96
C LEU A 40 4.91 -14.65 -4.58
N PHE A 41 5.05 -13.34 -4.39
CA PHE A 41 4.67 -12.67 -3.15
C PHE A 41 3.16 -12.73 -2.89
N LEU A 42 2.33 -12.65 -3.93
CA LEU A 42 0.88 -12.69 -3.83
C LEU A 42 0.28 -14.10 -3.90
N CYS A 43 1.02 -15.11 -4.37
CA CYS A 43 0.57 -16.51 -4.43
C CYS A 43 -0.05 -17.07 -3.14
N PRO A 44 0.40 -16.71 -1.92
CA PRO A 44 -0.26 -17.16 -0.70
C PRO A 44 -1.71 -16.65 -0.57
N PHE A 45 -2.05 -15.53 -1.21
CA PHE A 45 -3.35 -14.89 -1.09
C PHE A 45 -4.29 -15.20 -2.27
N MET A 46 -3.75 -15.55 -3.43
CA MET A 46 -4.51 -15.72 -4.66
C MET A 46 -3.77 -16.64 -5.65
N THR A 47 -4.53 -17.40 -6.45
CA THR A 47 -3.95 -18.25 -7.51
C THR A 47 -3.35 -17.40 -8.63
N MET A 48 -2.58 -18.01 -9.54
CA MET A 48 -1.96 -17.27 -10.65
C MET A 48 -2.99 -16.63 -11.60
N SER A 49 -4.14 -17.27 -11.80
CA SER A 49 -5.24 -16.69 -12.59
C SER A 49 -5.84 -15.47 -11.87
N GLN A 50 -6.15 -15.63 -10.58
CA GLN A 50 -6.68 -14.57 -9.74
C GLN A 50 -5.71 -13.39 -9.59
N TYR A 51 -4.40 -13.67 -9.53
CA TYR A 51 -3.33 -12.67 -9.56
C TYR A 51 -3.42 -11.79 -10.80
N LYS A 52 -3.56 -12.36 -12.00
CA LYS A 52 -3.69 -11.56 -13.23
C LYS A 52 -4.88 -10.61 -13.16
N THR A 53 -6.04 -11.12 -12.72
CA THR A 53 -7.24 -10.31 -12.55
C THR A 53 -7.07 -9.24 -11.47
N PHE A 54 -6.38 -9.55 -10.36
CA PHE A 54 -6.02 -8.58 -9.34
C PHE A 54 -5.10 -7.48 -9.88
N ARG A 55 -4.12 -7.80 -10.72
CA ARG A 55 -3.23 -6.80 -11.33
C ARG A 55 -3.98 -5.88 -12.29
N VAL A 56 -4.92 -6.39 -13.08
CA VAL A 56 -5.80 -5.56 -13.91
C VAL A 56 -6.66 -4.64 -13.04
N LEU A 57 -7.26 -5.18 -11.97
CA LEU A 57 -8.00 -4.38 -10.99
C LEU A 57 -7.13 -3.28 -10.39
N GLN A 58 -5.87 -3.59 -10.07
CA GLN A 58 -4.92 -2.64 -9.54
C GLN A 58 -4.61 -1.50 -10.51
N ALA A 59 -4.37 -1.83 -11.79
CA ALA A 59 -4.11 -0.86 -12.84
C ALA A 59 -5.29 0.10 -13.05
N LEU A 60 -6.50 -0.45 -13.09
CA LEU A 60 -7.71 0.30 -13.40
C LEU A 60 -8.21 1.17 -12.24
N THR A 61 -8.02 0.73 -11.00
CA THR A 61 -8.57 1.41 -9.82
C THR A 61 -7.57 2.28 -9.08
N GLY A 62 -6.27 2.16 -9.40
CA GLY A 62 -5.20 2.77 -8.61
C GLY A 62 -5.06 2.16 -7.21
N LEU A 63 -5.55 0.93 -7.00
CA LEU A 63 -5.41 0.20 -5.74
C LEU A 63 -3.92 0.06 -5.37
N LEU A 64 -3.61 0.25 -4.09
CA LEU A 64 -2.24 0.14 -3.58
C LEU A 64 -2.15 -0.97 -2.54
N ILE A 65 -1.07 -1.75 -2.58
CA ILE A 65 -0.67 -2.59 -1.46
C ILE A 65 0.30 -1.78 -0.58
N SER A 66 0.12 -1.81 0.73
CA SER A 66 0.97 -1.06 1.67
C SER A 66 1.12 -1.77 3.02
N GLY A 67 1.58 -1.06 4.06
CA GLY A 67 1.72 -1.58 5.40
C GLY A 67 2.82 -2.64 5.54
N SER A 68 2.58 -3.60 6.46
CA SER A 68 3.50 -4.72 6.70
C SER A 68 3.75 -5.58 5.45
N ALA A 69 2.78 -5.69 4.55
CA ALA A 69 2.92 -6.50 3.33
C ALA A 69 3.94 -5.87 2.36
N ALA A 70 3.81 -4.58 2.07
CA ALA A 70 4.78 -3.87 1.23
C ALA A 70 6.17 -3.79 1.88
N LEU A 71 6.21 -3.63 3.22
CA LEU A 71 7.46 -3.70 3.97
C LEU A 71 8.15 -5.07 3.80
N GLN A 72 7.41 -6.17 4.01
CA GLN A 72 7.91 -7.54 3.84
C GLN A 72 8.47 -7.79 2.44
N PHE A 73 7.74 -7.35 1.41
CA PHE A 73 8.16 -7.50 0.02
C PHE A 73 9.50 -6.80 -0.25
N LEU A 74 9.63 -5.53 0.16
CA LEU A 74 10.85 -4.75 -0.08
C LEU A 74 12.02 -5.18 0.80
N ASP A 75 11.75 -5.63 2.03
CA ASP A 75 12.78 -6.13 2.95
C ASP A 75 13.30 -7.51 2.56
N ARG A 76 12.56 -8.27 1.75
CA ARG A 76 12.81 -9.69 1.44
C ARG A 76 12.79 -10.58 2.69
N VAL A 77 12.04 -10.18 3.72
CA VAL A 77 11.94 -10.92 4.99
C VAL A 77 10.49 -11.30 5.26
N ARG A 78 10.21 -12.60 5.40
CA ARG A 78 8.87 -13.09 5.75
C ARG A 78 8.57 -12.83 7.23
N TYR A 79 7.56 -12.01 7.51
CA TYR A 79 6.99 -11.89 8.86
C TYR A 79 5.75 -12.78 8.96
N PRO A 80 5.77 -13.81 9.82
CA PRO A 80 4.61 -14.68 10.04
C PRO A 80 3.35 -13.89 10.41
N GLY A 81 2.19 -14.33 9.92
CA GLY A 81 0.90 -13.72 10.23
C GLY A 81 0.67 -12.34 9.61
N THR A 82 1.47 -11.93 8.60
CA THR A 82 1.24 -10.67 7.89
C THR A 82 0.00 -10.74 7.00
N ASN A 83 -0.95 -9.85 7.24
CA ASN A 83 -2.10 -9.62 6.37
C ASN A 83 -1.69 -8.84 5.11
N LEU A 84 -2.39 -9.08 4.00
CA LEU A 84 -2.27 -8.24 2.81
C LEU A 84 -3.15 -6.99 2.99
N ASN A 85 -2.53 -5.81 3.05
CA ASN A 85 -3.23 -4.56 3.25
C ASN A 85 -3.41 -3.84 1.91
N LEU A 86 -4.66 -3.68 1.48
CA LEU A 86 -5.06 -3.02 0.25
C LEU A 86 -5.66 -1.64 0.58
N TYR A 87 -5.31 -0.62 -0.20
CA TYR A 87 -5.84 0.73 -0.07
C TYR A 87 -6.51 1.11 -1.38
N VAL A 88 -7.78 1.52 -1.30
CA VAL A 88 -8.59 1.80 -2.48
C VAL A 88 -9.45 3.03 -2.26
N ASN A 89 -9.68 3.82 -3.31
CA ASN A 89 -10.66 4.90 -3.27
C ASN A 89 -12.09 4.30 -3.13
N GLN A 90 -12.94 4.94 -2.34
CA GLN A 90 -14.32 4.52 -2.12
C GLN A 90 -15.10 4.17 -3.39
N GLN A 91 -14.84 4.85 -4.51
CA GLN A 91 -15.54 4.64 -5.77
C GLN A 91 -15.31 3.26 -6.38
N PHE A 92 -14.19 2.60 -6.03
CA PHE A 92 -13.82 1.28 -6.55
C PHE A 92 -13.96 0.17 -5.52
N ASN A 93 -14.43 0.48 -4.30
CA ASN A 93 -14.48 -0.49 -3.22
C ASN A 93 -15.47 -1.64 -3.50
N VAL A 94 -16.55 -1.38 -4.25
CA VAL A 94 -17.51 -2.43 -4.66
C VAL A 94 -16.85 -3.46 -5.57
N GLN A 95 -16.02 -3.01 -6.52
CA GLN A 95 -15.31 -3.88 -7.47
C GLN A 95 -14.26 -4.72 -6.74
N VAL A 96 -13.53 -4.13 -5.79
CA VAL A 96 -12.58 -4.86 -4.94
C VAL A 96 -13.30 -5.90 -4.09
N HIS A 97 -14.43 -5.54 -3.47
CA HIS A 97 -15.23 -6.47 -2.70
C HIS A 97 -15.74 -7.64 -3.55
N ALA A 98 -16.32 -7.35 -4.72
CA ALA A 98 -16.82 -8.36 -5.65
C ALA A 98 -15.71 -9.32 -6.09
N PHE A 99 -14.52 -8.79 -6.40
CA PHE A 99 -13.35 -9.60 -6.70
C PHE A 99 -12.97 -10.53 -5.53
N LEU A 100 -12.84 -9.99 -4.31
CA LEU A 100 -12.46 -10.78 -3.13
C LEU A 100 -13.47 -11.90 -2.82
N VAL A 101 -14.76 -11.60 -2.89
CA VAL A 101 -15.82 -12.61 -2.71
C VAL A 101 -15.73 -13.68 -3.80
N LYS A 102 -15.54 -13.29 -5.07
CA LYS A 102 -15.37 -14.22 -6.20
C LYS A 102 -14.20 -15.18 -5.99
N ILE A 103 -13.09 -14.70 -5.43
CA ILE A 103 -11.90 -15.53 -5.18
C ILE A 103 -11.94 -16.29 -3.84
N GLY A 104 -13.10 -16.34 -3.18
CA GLY A 104 -13.34 -17.19 -1.99
C GLY A 104 -13.05 -16.53 -0.65
N TYR A 105 -12.87 -15.21 -0.61
CA TYR A 105 -12.75 -14.48 0.65
C TYR A 105 -14.11 -14.09 1.21
N ASN A 106 -14.26 -14.25 2.52
CA ASN A 106 -15.44 -13.88 3.26
C ASN A 106 -15.21 -12.55 3.97
N PHE A 107 -16.16 -11.63 3.81
CA PHE A 107 -16.16 -10.40 4.57
C PHE A 107 -16.48 -10.68 6.04
N LEU A 108 -15.72 -10.05 6.93
CA LEU A 108 -15.90 -10.10 8.37
C LEU A 108 -16.55 -8.80 8.84
N SER A 109 -17.84 -8.83 9.18
CA SER A 109 -18.50 -7.68 9.81
C SER A 109 -17.93 -7.46 11.21
N SER A 110 -17.70 -6.19 11.57
CA SER A 110 -17.33 -5.79 12.92
C SER A 110 -18.59 -5.48 13.72
N ASP A 111 -19.09 -6.47 14.44
CA ASP A 111 -20.22 -6.30 15.34
C ASP A 111 -19.68 -6.23 16.77
N GLY A 112 -19.15 -5.07 17.13
CA GLY A 112 -18.91 -4.63 18.51
C GLY A 112 -17.83 -5.36 19.32
N ASN A 113 -17.48 -6.62 19.04
CA ASN A 113 -16.38 -7.40 19.63
C ASN A 113 -16.14 -8.79 18.97
N ALA A 114 -16.88 -9.17 17.91
CA ALA A 114 -16.67 -10.44 17.21
C ALA A 114 -16.78 -10.30 15.69
N PHE A 115 -15.93 -11.02 14.96
CA PHE A 115 -15.96 -11.12 13.50
C PHE A 115 -16.84 -12.29 13.09
N HIS A 116 -18.01 -12.03 12.52
CA HIS A 116 -18.91 -13.05 12.00
C HIS A 116 -18.79 -13.17 10.47
N LYS A 117 -18.80 -14.40 9.94
CA LYS A 117 -18.96 -14.66 8.50
C LYS A 117 -20.34 -14.20 8.09
N HIS A 118 -20.42 -13.20 7.22
CA HIS A 118 -21.70 -12.74 6.69
C HIS A 118 -21.79 -13.04 5.19
N ASN A 119 -22.90 -13.67 4.77
CA ASN A 119 -23.28 -13.73 3.36
C ASN A 119 -23.77 -12.34 2.94
N PHE A 120 -22.85 -11.41 2.73
CA PHE A 120 -23.16 -10.01 2.52
C PHE A 120 -23.54 -9.77 1.06
N LYS A 121 -24.74 -9.22 0.81
CA LYS A 121 -25.16 -8.77 -0.53
C LYS A 121 -24.48 -7.44 -0.85
N ILE A 122 -24.01 -7.28 -2.08
CA ILE A 122 -23.36 -6.04 -2.59
C ILE A 122 -24.17 -4.77 -2.27
N ASP A 123 -25.50 -4.84 -2.33
CA ASP A 123 -26.40 -3.71 -2.04
C ASP A 123 -26.31 -3.23 -0.59
N ALA A 124 -26.10 -4.15 0.36
CA ALA A 124 -25.94 -3.82 1.77
C ALA A 124 -24.59 -3.11 2.01
N LEU A 125 -23.55 -3.46 1.25
CA LEU A 125 -22.23 -2.81 1.34
C LEU A 125 -22.32 -1.39 0.79
N ALA A 126 -22.98 -1.21 -0.35
CA ALA A 126 -23.23 0.11 -0.92
C ALA A 126 -24.08 0.99 0.03
N ALA A 127 -25.00 0.41 0.79
CA ALA A 127 -25.76 1.14 1.80
C ALA A 127 -24.91 1.51 3.04
N ASP A 128 -24.11 0.59 3.57
CA ASP A 128 -23.22 0.83 4.72
C ASP A 128 -22.14 1.87 4.39
N ILE A 129 -21.50 1.76 3.22
CA ILE A 129 -20.54 2.77 2.72
C ILE A 129 -21.20 4.15 2.66
N ARG A 130 -22.40 4.26 2.07
CA ARG A 130 -23.14 5.53 1.99
C ARG A 130 -23.48 6.09 3.37
N ALA A 131 -23.91 5.25 4.30
CA ALA A 131 -24.24 5.66 5.65
C ALA A 131 -23.01 6.19 6.42
N ARG A 132 -21.88 5.46 6.36
CA ARG A 132 -20.61 5.88 6.98
C ARG A 132 -20.07 7.15 6.36
N PHE A 133 -20.13 7.27 5.04
CA PHE A 133 -19.75 8.49 4.31
C PHE A 133 -20.55 9.71 4.79
N GLN A 134 -21.88 9.58 4.90
CA GLN A 134 -22.75 10.65 5.41
C GLN A 134 -22.44 11.03 6.87
N GLN A 135 -22.06 10.06 7.71
CA GLN A 135 -21.70 10.31 9.10
C GLN A 135 -20.39 11.12 9.23
N ILE A 136 -19.38 10.79 8.43
CA ILE A 136 -18.08 11.48 8.41
C ILE A 136 -18.25 12.92 7.93
N TYR A 137 -19.02 13.13 6.85
CA TYR A 137 -19.26 14.47 6.31
C TYR A 137 -19.99 15.41 7.30
N ARG A 138 -20.86 14.85 8.16
CA ARG A 138 -21.58 15.63 9.19
C ARG A 138 -20.70 16.09 10.35
N ARG A 139 -19.53 15.50 10.57
CA ARG A 139 -18.67 15.77 11.75
C ARG A 139 -17.68 16.95 11.60
N GLN A 140 -17.80 17.74 10.52
CA GLN A 140 -16.80 18.74 10.08
C GLN A 140 -15.44 18.13 9.68
N PRO A 141 -14.86 18.52 8.53
CA PRO A 141 -13.59 18.01 8.02
C PRO A 141 -12.38 18.68 8.69
N CYS A 142 -12.38 18.82 10.02
CA CYS A 142 -11.32 19.55 10.73
C CYS A 142 -10.06 18.71 11.01
N CYS A 143 -10.10 17.40 10.78
CA CYS A 143 -8.94 16.50 10.78
C CYS A 143 -9.19 15.44 9.70
N ASP A 144 -8.66 15.63 8.51
CA ASP A 144 -8.93 14.90 7.26
C ASP A 144 -8.68 13.38 7.40
N PRO A 145 -9.69 12.53 7.69
CA PRO A 145 -9.45 11.11 7.75
C PRO A 145 -9.47 10.61 6.31
N ALA A 146 -8.30 10.57 5.68
CA ALA A 146 -8.12 9.93 4.38
C ALA A 146 -8.69 8.51 4.37
N ILE A 147 -8.79 7.86 5.54
CA ILE A 147 -9.39 6.54 5.77
C ILE A 147 -10.83 6.68 6.23
N LEU A 148 -11.77 6.10 5.48
CA LEU A 148 -13.19 6.04 5.83
C LEU A 148 -13.50 4.84 6.73
N THR A 149 -12.97 3.66 6.38
CA THR A 149 -13.15 2.41 7.13
C THR A 149 -12.16 1.36 6.66
N VAL A 150 -11.97 0.31 7.46
CA VAL A 150 -11.21 -0.89 7.09
C VAL A 150 -12.16 -2.08 7.08
N PHE A 151 -12.14 -2.86 5.99
CA PHE A 151 -12.90 -4.09 5.82
C PHE A 151 -11.95 -5.28 5.91
N CYS A 152 -12.22 -6.21 6.82
CA CYS A 152 -11.39 -7.39 7.00
C CYS A 152 -11.98 -8.59 6.25
N TYR A 153 -11.13 -9.36 5.59
CA TYR A 153 -11.52 -10.55 4.84
C TYR A 153 -10.66 -11.75 5.24
N ASN A 154 -11.25 -12.94 5.22
CA ASN A 154 -10.49 -14.20 5.32
C ASN A 154 -10.96 -15.25 4.32
N ASN A 155 -10.03 -16.10 3.90
CA ASN A 155 -10.37 -17.30 3.14
C ASN A 155 -10.37 -18.55 4.04
N VAL A 156 -10.70 -19.71 3.46
CA VAL A 156 -10.74 -21.00 4.16
C VAL A 156 -9.36 -21.44 4.68
N ASP A 157 -8.28 -20.99 4.05
CA ASP A 157 -6.90 -21.28 4.43
C ASP A 157 -6.39 -20.37 5.57
N GLY A 158 -7.23 -19.46 6.07
CA GLY A 158 -6.89 -18.52 7.14
C GLY A 158 -6.08 -17.31 6.68
N MET A 159 -5.89 -17.13 5.36
CA MET A 159 -5.24 -15.95 4.79
C MET A 159 -6.13 -14.73 4.97
N LYS A 160 -5.52 -13.59 5.32
CA LYS A 160 -6.22 -12.35 5.66
C LYS A 160 -5.89 -11.22 4.69
N ILE A 161 -6.92 -10.56 4.22
CA ILE A 161 -6.83 -9.34 3.40
C ILE A 161 -7.60 -8.23 4.12
N ASP A 162 -6.95 -7.11 4.36
CA ASP A 162 -7.57 -5.92 4.94
C ASP A 162 -7.69 -4.85 3.85
N VAL A 163 -8.90 -4.38 3.57
CA VAL A 163 -9.19 -3.34 2.57
C VAL A 163 -9.50 -2.03 3.27
N THR A 164 -8.56 -1.09 3.20
CA THR A 164 -8.71 0.28 3.69
C THR A 164 -9.38 1.11 2.60
N MET A 165 -10.62 1.53 2.87
CA MET A 165 -11.38 2.41 2.00
C MET A 165 -11.00 3.85 2.29
N THR A 166 -10.66 4.59 1.24
CA THR A 166 -10.23 5.99 1.34
C THR A 166 -11.18 6.93 0.64
N LEU A 167 -11.27 8.17 1.16
CA LEU A 167 -12.13 9.19 0.59
C LEU A 167 -11.58 9.70 -0.74
N PHE A 168 -10.29 10.04 -0.73
CA PHE A 168 -9.57 10.62 -1.87
C PHE A 168 -8.48 9.67 -2.34
N SER A 169 -7.21 10.04 -2.21
CA SER A 169 -6.11 9.21 -2.68
C SER A 169 -5.76 8.11 -1.66
N PRO A 170 -5.67 6.83 -2.09
CA PRO A 170 -5.06 5.76 -1.30
C PRO A 170 -3.69 6.14 -0.74
N PHE A 171 -2.91 6.91 -1.50
CA PHE A 171 -1.58 7.36 -1.08
C PHE A 171 -1.64 8.30 0.13
N GLN A 172 -2.68 9.14 0.24
CA GLN A 172 -2.86 10.06 1.37
C GLN A 172 -3.04 9.28 2.69
N ALA A 173 -3.80 8.18 2.67
CA ALA A 173 -3.94 7.31 3.83
C ALA A 173 -2.60 6.65 4.21
N ILE A 174 -1.79 6.27 3.22
CA ILE A 174 -0.50 5.60 3.43
C ILE A 174 0.52 6.54 4.07
N VAL A 175 0.63 7.78 3.59
CA VAL A 175 1.55 8.76 4.24
C VAL A 175 1.07 9.20 5.62
N GLY A 176 -0.20 8.96 5.95
CA GLY A 176 -0.76 9.14 7.29
C GLY A 176 -0.55 7.95 8.24
N LEU A 177 0.12 6.87 7.81
CA LEU A 177 0.35 5.71 8.68
C LEU A 177 1.19 6.07 9.91
N LEU A 178 0.93 5.37 11.02
CA LEU A 178 1.56 5.66 12.30
C LEU A 178 3.09 5.52 12.24
N ASN A 179 3.61 4.55 11.48
CA ASN A 179 5.04 4.22 11.43
C ASN A 179 5.61 4.47 10.04
N ILE A 180 6.68 5.26 9.92
CA ILE A 180 7.30 5.54 8.62
C ILE A 180 7.80 4.27 7.90
N CYS A 181 8.21 3.24 8.65
CA CYS A 181 8.71 2.00 8.05
C CYS A 181 7.62 1.24 7.30
N THR A 182 6.35 1.56 7.51
CA THR A 182 5.21 0.92 6.84
C THR A 182 4.68 1.72 5.66
N MET A 183 5.21 2.93 5.43
CA MET A 183 4.85 3.81 4.31
C MET A 183 5.50 3.38 3.00
N ASN A 184 5.50 2.08 2.73
CA ASN A 184 5.91 1.53 1.46
C ASN A 184 4.67 1.27 0.60
N VAL A 185 4.81 1.38 -0.71
CA VAL A 185 3.71 1.27 -1.66
C VAL A 185 4.07 0.26 -2.73
N ILE A 186 3.17 -0.66 -3.04
CA ILE A 186 3.25 -1.49 -4.24
C ILE A 186 2.03 -1.13 -5.10
N SER A 187 2.30 -0.47 -6.23
CA SER A 187 1.33 -0.16 -7.27
C SER A 187 1.29 -1.29 -8.31
N TYR A 188 0.55 -1.04 -9.39
CA TYR A 188 0.50 -1.93 -10.54
C TYR A 188 1.85 -2.04 -11.31
N VAL A 189 2.71 -1.03 -11.23
CA VAL A 189 3.98 -0.99 -12.00
C VAL A 189 5.23 -0.84 -11.14
N HIS A 190 5.10 -0.37 -9.90
CA HIS A 190 6.27 -0.12 -9.04
C HIS A 190 6.05 -0.62 -7.62
N ALA A 191 7.12 -1.08 -6.99
CA ALA A 191 7.26 -1.08 -5.54
C ALA A 191 8.13 0.10 -5.12
N ILE A 192 7.70 0.83 -4.09
CA ILE A 192 8.22 2.13 -3.71
C ILE A 192 8.41 2.16 -2.20
N SER A 193 9.60 2.55 -1.77
CA SER A 193 9.85 2.99 -0.40
C SER A 193 10.06 4.48 -0.35
N LEU A 194 9.31 5.16 0.52
CA LEU A 194 9.42 6.61 0.72
C LEU A 194 10.63 6.97 1.61
N TYR A 195 11.07 6.03 2.45
CA TYR A 195 12.15 6.17 3.44
C TYR A 195 13.08 4.94 3.46
N PRO A 196 13.70 4.56 2.33
CA PRO A 196 14.47 3.32 2.21
C PRO A 196 15.70 3.28 3.11
N LYS A 197 16.40 4.41 3.30
CA LYS A 197 17.58 4.46 4.16
C LYS A 197 17.19 4.26 5.61
N ALA A 198 16.28 5.07 6.15
CA ALA A 198 15.73 4.86 7.49
C ALA A 198 15.18 3.43 7.69
N THR A 199 14.37 2.95 6.74
CA THR A 199 13.63 1.70 6.89
C THR A 199 14.52 0.47 6.77
N PHE A 200 15.32 0.36 5.71
CA PHE A 200 16.03 -0.88 5.37
C PHE A 200 17.53 -0.87 5.70
N VAL A 201 18.13 0.32 5.82
CA VAL A 201 19.56 0.44 6.13
C VAL A 201 19.77 0.71 7.61
N ASP A 202 19.14 1.75 8.13
CA ASP A 202 19.33 2.18 9.52
C ASP A 202 18.41 1.43 10.49
N ARG A 203 17.39 0.71 9.98
CA ARG A 203 16.38 -0.02 10.75
C ARG A 203 15.74 0.87 11.82
N VAL A 204 15.31 2.06 11.43
CA VAL A 204 14.62 3.02 12.31
C VAL A 204 13.20 3.29 11.83
N THR A 205 12.30 3.53 12.78
CA THR A 205 10.94 4.04 12.52
C THR A 205 10.65 5.21 13.45
N CYS A 206 9.75 6.09 13.03
CA CYS A 206 9.27 7.23 13.80
C CYS A 206 7.75 7.22 13.77
N GLN A 207 7.14 7.56 14.90
CA GLN A 207 5.70 7.74 14.99
C GLN A 207 5.28 9.09 14.41
N THR A 208 4.22 9.10 13.63
CA THR A 208 3.68 10.30 12.96
C THR A 208 2.73 11.11 13.84
N GLU A 209 2.07 10.48 14.81
CA GLU A 209 1.19 11.15 15.76
C GLU A 209 1.83 11.26 17.15
N SER A 210 1.59 12.39 17.82
CA SER A 210 1.98 12.64 19.23
C SER A 210 0.87 12.19 20.19
N TYR A 211 0.42 10.95 20.10
CA TYR A 211 -0.28 10.38 21.26
C TYR A 211 0.77 10.06 22.31
N ASP A 212 0.62 10.73 23.46
CA ASP A 212 1.44 10.61 24.66
C ASP A 212 1.68 9.12 24.98
N ILE A 213 2.90 8.65 24.72
CA ILE A 213 3.61 7.51 25.34
C ILE A 213 2.73 6.32 25.80
N ALA A 214 1.79 5.87 24.97
CA ALA A 214 1.36 4.49 25.01
C ALA A 214 2.17 3.78 23.93
N VAL A 215 3.03 2.84 24.33
CA VAL A 215 3.65 1.91 23.38
C VAL A 215 2.50 1.22 22.65
N THR A 216 2.20 1.66 21.44
CA THR A 216 1.14 1.06 20.64
C THR A 216 1.52 -0.38 20.31
N SER A 217 0.54 -1.25 20.14
CA SER A 217 0.79 -2.63 19.67
C SER A 217 1.61 -2.66 18.38
N GLU A 218 1.44 -1.66 17.49
CA GLU A 218 2.25 -1.52 16.29
C GLU A 218 3.72 -1.16 16.59
N CYS A 219 4.02 -0.34 17.60
CA CYS A 219 5.40 -0.09 18.01
C CYS A 219 6.09 -1.35 18.54
N ILE A 220 5.41 -2.11 19.41
CA ILE A 220 5.93 -3.40 19.91
C ILE A 220 6.24 -4.30 18.71
N LYS A 221 5.26 -4.47 17.82
CA LYS A 221 5.37 -5.31 16.63
C LYS A 221 6.56 -4.95 15.74
N TYR A 222 6.81 -3.67 15.44
CA TYR A 222 7.96 -3.31 14.58
C TYR A 222 9.29 -3.33 15.34
N ASN A 223 9.30 -3.04 16.64
CA ASN A 223 10.49 -3.24 17.49
C ASN A 223 10.90 -4.72 17.52
N GLU A 224 9.95 -5.64 17.70
CA GLU A 224 10.20 -7.09 17.67
C GLU A 224 10.71 -7.58 16.31
N ARG A 225 10.33 -6.89 15.22
CA ARG A 225 10.85 -7.17 13.88
C ARG A 225 12.18 -6.47 13.57
N GLY A 226 12.77 -5.78 14.54
CA GLY A 226 14.12 -5.21 14.46
C GLY A 226 14.19 -3.71 14.11
N TRP A 227 13.08 -2.98 14.09
CA TRP A 227 13.09 -1.52 13.91
C TRP A 227 13.22 -0.80 15.24
N ASN A 228 14.21 0.07 15.36
CA ASN A 228 14.34 0.96 16.51
C ASN A 228 13.40 2.16 16.35
N SER A 229 12.42 2.27 17.25
CA SER A 229 11.56 3.45 17.34
C SER A 229 12.39 4.66 17.82
N ILE A 230 12.55 5.67 16.98
CA ILE A 230 13.21 6.93 17.31
C ILE A 230 12.17 8.01 17.63
N SER A 231 12.58 8.96 18.47
CA SER A 231 11.75 10.13 18.76
C SER A 231 11.60 11.03 17.54
N GLN A 232 10.49 11.76 17.49
CA GLN A 232 10.22 12.75 16.43
C GLN A 232 11.32 13.82 16.34
N MET A 233 11.86 14.27 17.48
CA MET A 233 13.01 15.20 17.49
C MET A 233 14.24 14.62 16.77
N ARG A 234 14.49 13.31 16.91
CA ARG A 234 15.61 12.65 16.22
C ARG A 234 15.31 12.47 14.73
N ALA A 235 14.06 12.20 14.36
CA ALA A 235 13.65 12.16 12.95
C ALA A 235 13.82 13.54 12.28
N LEU A 236 13.50 14.63 12.98
CA LEU A 236 13.75 15.98 12.49
C LEU A 236 15.22 16.29 12.24
N LEU A 237 16.18 15.50 12.70
CA LEU A 237 17.60 15.69 12.38
C LEU A 237 18.04 14.97 11.09
N CYS A 238 17.21 14.07 10.53
CA CYS A 238 17.59 13.37 9.31
C CYS A 238 17.13 14.13 8.06
N PRO A 239 18.02 14.37 7.08
CA PRO A 239 17.68 15.13 5.87
C PRO A 239 16.50 14.57 5.06
N GLU A 240 16.25 13.26 5.15
CA GLU A 240 15.14 12.58 4.47
C GLU A 240 13.75 12.98 5.01
N PHE A 241 13.67 13.49 6.25
CA PHE A 241 12.43 13.95 6.88
C PHE A 241 12.26 15.48 6.83
N GLN A 242 13.34 16.24 6.71
CA GLN A 242 13.32 17.71 6.83
C GLN A 242 12.79 18.48 5.60
N ARG A 243 12.44 17.79 4.51
CA ARG A 243 12.21 18.43 3.20
C ARG A 243 10.81 18.12 2.68
N GLU A 244 10.38 18.95 1.74
CA GLU A 244 9.37 18.53 0.77
C GLU A 244 9.91 17.34 -0.02
N ARG A 245 9.17 16.24 0.03
CA ARG A 245 9.47 14.97 -0.62
C ARG A 245 8.50 14.75 -1.76
N ARG A 246 8.96 14.04 -2.78
CA ARG A 246 8.13 13.60 -3.90
C ARG A 246 8.41 12.15 -4.20
N VAL A 247 7.39 11.42 -4.66
CA VAL A 247 7.58 10.01 -5.03
C VAL A 247 8.60 9.95 -6.15
N GLY A 248 9.65 9.14 -5.96
CA GLY A 248 10.74 9.00 -6.92
C GLY A 248 11.83 10.07 -6.81
N ASP A 249 11.82 10.91 -5.78
CA ASP A 249 12.96 11.77 -5.48
C ASP A 249 14.23 10.96 -5.11
N GLN A 250 15.37 11.65 -4.99
CA GLN A 250 16.67 11.02 -4.68
C GLN A 250 16.72 10.26 -3.34
N TYR A 251 15.72 10.44 -2.48
CA TYR A 251 15.62 9.80 -1.19
C TYR A 251 14.59 8.66 -1.19
N SER A 252 13.90 8.43 -2.31
CA SER A 252 12.97 7.33 -2.50
C SER A 252 13.69 6.15 -3.15
N TRP A 253 13.20 4.94 -2.88
CA TRP A 253 13.61 3.76 -3.63
C TRP A 253 12.44 3.31 -4.48
N VAL A 254 12.63 3.36 -5.80
CA VAL A 254 11.65 2.89 -6.79
C VAL A 254 12.19 1.63 -7.43
N LEU A 255 11.38 0.58 -7.41
CA LEU A 255 11.66 -0.70 -8.03
C LEU A 255 10.57 -0.99 -9.08
N PRO A 256 10.93 -1.13 -10.37
CA PRO A 256 9.96 -1.52 -11.40
C PRO A 256 9.53 -2.97 -11.19
N LEU A 257 8.24 -3.24 -11.40
CA LEU A 257 7.66 -4.58 -11.36
C LEU A 257 7.40 -5.09 -12.77
N ARG A 258 7.51 -6.41 -12.95
CA ARG A 258 7.14 -7.08 -14.20
C ARG A 258 5.64 -6.92 -14.45
N HIS A 259 5.29 -6.48 -15.65
CA HIS A 259 3.91 -6.21 -16.08
C HIS A 259 3.67 -6.59 -17.55
N GLU A 260 4.54 -7.41 -18.13
CA GLU A 260 4.61 -7.71 -19.57
C GLU A 260 3.39 -8.49 -20.11
N ASP A 261 2.58 -9.09 -19.23
CA ASP A 261 1.44 -9.94 -19.60
C ASP A 261 0.08 -9.21 -19.71
N PHE A 262 0.03 -7.89 -19.57
CA PHE A 262 -1.23 -7.16 -19.43
C PHE A 262 -1.48 -6.18 -20.58
N PRO A 263 -2.74 -6.01 -21.00
CA PRO A 263 -3.08 -5.16 -22.13
C PRO A 263 -2.63 -3.71 -21.89
N PRO A 264 -2.21 -2.95 -22.92
CA PRO A 264 -1.72 -1.57 -22.81
C PRO A 264 -2.73 -0.54 -22.27
N ILE A 265 -3.94 -0.97 -21.91
CA ILE A 265 -5.18 -0.18 -21.84
C ILE A 265 -5.16 0.94 -20.80
N ALA A 266 -4.20 1.02 -19.88
CA ALA A 266 -4.10 2.16 -18.96
C ALA A 266 -2.67 2.45 -18.45
N LEU A 267 -1.63 2.29 -19.29
CA LEU A 267 -0.24 2.61 -18.90
C LEU A 267 0.06 4.12 -18.83
N SER A 268 -0.96 4.99 -18.81
CA SER A 268 -0.77 6.43 -18.70
C SER A 268 -0.39 6.82 -17.26
N LEU A 269 0.89 6.64 -16.94
CA LEU A 269 1.56 7.07 -15.72
C LEU A 269 1.08 6.40 -14.42
N ASP A 270 2.01 5.89 -13.62
CA ASP A 270 1.73 5.53 -12.24
C ASP A 270 1.38 6.80 -11.45
N MET A 271 0.09 6.96 -11.13
CA MET A 271 -0.44 8.14 -10.45
C MET A 271 0.21 8.35 -9.08
N VAL A 272 0.83 7.33 -8.48
CA VAL A 272 1.59 7.49 -7.24
C VAL A 272 2.69 8.56 -7.42
N PHE A 273 3.28 8.70 -8.62
CA PHE A 273 4.33 9.70 -8.91
C PHE A 273 3.83 11.14 -9.02
N THR A 274 2.53 11.38 -8.98
CA THR A 274 1.99 12.76 -8.91
C THR A 274 1.96 13.30 -7.48
N HIS A 275 2.29 12.46 -6.49
CA HIS A 275 2.18 12.77 -5.08
C HIS A 275 3.52 13.26 -4.52
N GLY A 276 3.44 14.35 -3.75
CA GLY A 276 4.48 14.82 -2.85
C GLY A 276 3.94 14.92 -1.44
N TRP A 277 4.84 14.95 -0.47
CA TRP A 277 4.47 15.08 0.92
C TRP A 277 5.55 15.86 1.68
N ARG A 278 5.20 16.41 2.84
CA ARG A 278 6.15 17.07 3.72
C ARG A 278 5.85 16.72 5.16
N TYR A 279 6.89 16.43 5.93
CA TYR A 279 6.80 16.32 7.38
C TYR A 279 6.84 17.74 7.97
N ASN A 280 5.74 18.22 8.55
CA ASN A 280 5.68 19.56 9.15
C ASN A 280 5.56 19.46 10.68
N SER A 281 6.40 20.20 11.41
CA SER A 281 6.14 20.58 12.80
C SER A 281 5.27 21.85 12.84
N ARG A 282 4.13 21.86 13.55
CA ARG A 282 3.41 23.11 13.80
C ARG A 282 4.16 23.96 14.83
N PRO A 283 4.50 25.23 14.54
CA PRO A 283 5.20 26.10 15.50
C PRO A 283 4.35 26.43 16.74
N ASP A 284 3.03 26.47 16.57
CA ASP A 284 2.09 26.97 17.60
C ASP A 284 1.55 25.84 18.50
N SER A 285 1.92 24.60 18.18
CA SER A 285 1.59 23.41 18.94
C SER A 285 2.74 22.42 18.76
N PRO A 286 3.70 22.36 19.71
CA PRO A 286 4.95 21.61 19.56
C PRO A 286 4.76 20.08 19.42
N CYS A 287 3.52 19.61 19.37
CA CYS A 287 3.14 18.20 19.36
C CYS A 287 2.24 17.81 18.17
N MET A 288 1.88 18.72 17.27
CA MET A 288 1.02 18.38 16.12
C MET A 288 1.83 18.37 14.83
N PHE A 289 2.12 17.18 14.33
CA PHE A 289 2.76 16.96 13.04
C PHE A 289 1.69 16.55 12.02
N GLU A 290 1.68 17.23 10.87
CA GLU A 290 0.69 17.01 9.82
C GLU A 290 1.43 16.76 8.50
N TRP A 291 1.13 15.62 7.88
CA TRP A 291 1.55 15.37 6.50
C TRP A 291 0.63 16.11 5.56
N ARG A 292 1.19 16.93 4.67
CA ARG A 292 0.42 17.55 3.61
C ARG A 292 0.76 16.93 2.28
N LEU A 293 -0.28 16.47 1.58
CA LEU A 293 -0.15 16.03 0.21
C LEU A 293 0.03 17.25 -0.71
N LEU A 294 1.05 17.17 -1.57
CA LEU A 294 1.39 18.19 -2.54
C LEU A 294 1.23 17.60 -3.94
N ASN A 295 0.53 18.29 -4.82
CA ASN A 295 0.41 17.88 -6.21
C ASN A 295 1.65 18.35 -7.03
N ARG A 296 1.66 18.07 -8.35
CA ARG A 296 2.75 18.48 -9.24
C ARG A 296 3.05 19.99 -9.20
N SER A 297 2.04 20.85 -9.06
CA SER A 297 2.19 22.32 -8.99
C SER A 297 2.57 22.85 -7.59
N GLY A 298 2.74 21.97 -6.59
CA GLY A 298 3.03 22.38 -5.22
C GLY A 298 1.82 23.00 -4.49
N SER A 299 0.63 22.92 -5.08
CA SER A 299 -0.62 23.34 -4.45
C SER A 299 -1.27 22.16 -3.74
N VAL A 300 -1.92 22.45 -2.61
CA VAL A 300 -2.80 21.48 -1.94
C VAL A 300 -4.08 21.41 -2.78
N THR A 301 -4.29 20.32 -3.50
CA THR A 301 -5.55 20.07 -4.21
C THR A 301 -5.92 18.61 -4.12
N ASP A 302 -7.19 18.34 -3.85
CA ASP A 302 -7.82 17.04 -3.98
C ASP A 302 -7.64 16.53 -5.41
N ILE A 303 -6.79 15.52 -5.59
CA ILE A 303 -6.75 14.77 -6.85
C ILE A 303 -7.95 13.82 -6.82
N GLY A 304 -9.12 14.36 -7.17
CA GLY A 304 -10.25 13.54 -7.54
C GLY A 304 -9.90 12.78 -8.82
N PHE A 305 -9.87 11.46 -8.75
CA PHE A 305 -9.91 10.61 -9.94
C PHE A 305 -11.17 11.02 -10.71
N SER A 306 -11.02 11.62 -11.90
CA SER A 306 -12.14 11.91 -12.79
C SER A 306 -12.06 10.92 -13.94
N GLY A 307 -12.64 9.74 -13.73
CA GLY A 307 -12.62 8.65 -14.71
C GLY A 307 -13.70 7.60 -14.46
N ASP A 308 -14.87 8.04 -13.98
CA ASP A 308 -15.61 7.23 -12.99
C ASP A 308 -16.59 6.20 -13.55
N TRP A 309 -17.07 6.34 -14.78
CA TRP A 309 -18.06 5.40 -15.32
C TRP A 309 -17.48 4.35 -16.25
N TYR A 310 -16.54 4.74 -17.11
CA TYR A 310 -15.98 3.85 -18.12
C TYR A 310 -15.11 2.75 -17.50
N VAL A 311 -14.30 3.11 -16.51
CA VAL A 311 -13.48 2.16 -15.74
C VAL A 311 -14.36 1.15 -15.00
N CYS A 312 -15.42 1.62 -14.34
CA CYS A 312 -16.38 0.74 -13.66
C CYS A 312 -17.07 -0.22 -14.63
N ARG A 313 -17.41 0.23 -15.85
CA ARG A 313 -17.98 -0.65 -16.89
C ARG A 313 -17.00 -1.70 -17.38
N ILE A 314 -15.74 -1.33 -17.65
CA ILE A 314 -14.70 -2.29 -18.05
C ILE A 314 -14.50 -3.33 -16.95
N LEU A 315 -14.38 -2.89 -15.70
CA LEU A 315 -14.21 -3.78 -14.56
C LEU A 315 -15.39 -4.74 -14.41
N ASN A 316 -16.62 -4.25 -14.53
CA ASN A 316 -17.81 -5.10 -14.42
C ASN A 316 -17.90 -6.12 -15.55
N ALA A 317 -17.57 -5.75 -16.78
CA ALA A 317 -17.51 -6.68 -17.90
C ALA A 317 -16.41 -7.73 -17.70
N TYR A 318 -15.21 -7.31 -17.31
CA TYR A 318 -14.06 -8.19 -17.08
C TYR A 318 -14.31 -9.19 -15.94
N LEU A 319 -14.96 -8.74 -14.85
CA LEU A 319 -15.32 -9.62 -13.73
C LEU A 319 -16.44 -10.62 -14.09
N GLN A 320 -17.29 -10.31 -15.07
CA GLN A 320 -18.38 -11.16 -15.56
C GLN A 320 -17.95 -12.15 -16.67
N GLU A 321 -17.00 -11.80 -17.54
CA GLU A 321 -16.60 -12.66 -18.67
C GLU A 321 -15.95 -13.99 -18.25
N GLU A 322 -15.20 -14.00 -17.14
CA GLU A 322 -14.58 -15.21 -16.59
C GLU A 322 -15.59 -16.27 -16.07
N ASP A 323 -16.87 -15.93 -15.89
CA ASP A 323 -17.91 -16.89 -15.45
C ASP A 323 -18.41 -17.79 -16.60
N THR A 324 -18.06 -17.47 -17.86
CA THR A 324 -18.60 -18.18 -19.04
C THR A 324 -17.65 -19.21 -19.66
N SER A 325 -16.44 -19.37 -19.12
CA SER A 325 -15.43 -20.28 -19.69
C SER A 325 -15.36 -21.68 -19.09
N ASP A 326 -16.09 -21.98 -18.01
CA ASP A 326 -16.08 -23.31 -17.36
C ASP A 326 -17.33 -24.17 -17.62
N GLU A 327 -18.25 -23.73 -18.49
CA GLU A 327 -19.33 -24.56 -19.02
C GLU A 327 -19.20 -24.71 -20.54
N THR A 328 -18.26 -25.54 -21.01
CA THR A 328 -18.38 -26.35 -22.24
C THR A 328 -17.08 -27.13 -22.50
N TRP A 329 -17.05 -28.41 -22.10
CA TRP A 329 -16.97 -29.62 -22.94
C TRP A 329 -16.79 -30.87 -22.07
#